data_AF-A0A257GU95-F1
#
_entry.id   AF-A0A257GU95-F1
#
_cell.length_a   1.000
_cell.length_b   1.000
_cell.length_c   1.000
_cell.angle_alpha   90.00
_cell.angle_beta   90.00
_cell.angle_gamma   90.00
#
_symmetry.space_group_name_H-M   'P 1'
#
loop_
_entity.id
_entity.type
_entity.pdbx_description
1 polymer ?
#
loop_
_entity_poly.entity_id
_entity_poly.type
_entity_poly.pdbx_seq_one_letter_code
_entity_poly.pdbx_strand_id
1 'polypeptide(L)'
;SDTQAQEILQMRLQRLTGLEQDKIVAEYKEVMAEIEDFLDILAKPERVSVIIGDELGHVKQEFGQTKLGARRSLVEHSSFDLSTEDLITPTDMVVTLSHSGYIKSQPLGEYRAQKRGGRGKQATATKEDDWVDQLFIANTHDYILCFSNRGRLYWLKVWEVPQGSRGS
;
A
#
# COMPACT_ATOMS: atom_id res chain seq x y z
N SER A 1 33.41 -49.31 -40.34
CA SER A 1 34.09 -48.88 -39.10
C SER A 1 34.47 -50.11 -38.31
N ASP A 2 35.65 -50.13 -37.67
CA ASP A 2 36.08 -51.25 -36.82
C ASP A 2 35.09 -51.52 -35.67
N THR A 3 34.44 -50.47 -35.14
CA THR A 3 33.37 -50.60 -34.14
C THR A 3 32.15 -51.37 -34.66
N GLN A 4 31.68 -51.06 -35.88
CA GLN A 4 30.56 -51.79 -36.48
C GLN A 4 30.92 -53.26 -36.75
N ALA A 5 32.16 -53.54 -37.17
CA ALA A 5 32.64 -54.90 -37.39
C ALA A 5 32.69 -55.70 -36.07
N GLN A 6 33.16 -55.08 -34.99
CA GLN A 6 33.20 -55.69 -33.66
C GLN A 6 31.78 -56.01 -33.13
N GLU A 7 30.82 -55.09 -33.29
CA GLU A 7 29.44 -55.30 -32.86
C GLU A 7 28.73 -56.40 -33.65
N ILE A 8 29.02 -56.51 -34.95
CA ILE A 8 28.50 -57.60 -35.79
C ILE A 8 29.01 -58.96 -35.29
N LEU A 9 30.30 -59.05 -34.92
CA LEU A 9 30.90 -60.27 -34.37
C LEU A 9 30.33 -60.65 -32.99
N GLN A 10 29.83 -59.69 -32.23
CA GLN A 10 29.24 -59.91 -30.90
C GLN A 10 27.75 -60.31 -30.94
N MET A 11 27.13 -60.36 -32.11
CA MET A 11 25.71 -60.74 -32.23
C MET A 11 25.45 -62.16 -31.72
N ARG A 12 24.37 -62.31 -30.94
CA ARG A 12 23.89 -63.61 -30.43
C ARG A 12 22.83 -64.18 -31.38
N LEU A 13 22.81 -65.50 -31.57
CA LEU A 13 21.82 -66.20 -32.41
C LEU A 13 20.35 -65.87 -32.05
N GLN A 14 20.06 -65.59 -30.77
CA GLN A 14 18.73 -65.18 -30.30
C GLN A 14 18.22 -63.87 -30.92
N ARG A 15 19.13 -62.97 -31.35
CA ARG A 15 18.81 -61.69 -32.00
C ARG A 15 18.48 -61.82 -33.48
N LEU A 16 18.62 -63.01 -34.06
CA LEU A 16 18.33 -63.28 -35.47
C LEU A 16 16.90 -63.82 -35.68
N THR A 17 16.03 -63.72 -34.67
CA THR A 17 14.61 -64.03 -34.82
C THR A 17 13.88 -62.86 -35.48
N GLY A 18 12.81 -63.13 -36.23
CA GLY A 18 12.05 -62.07 -36.91
C GLY A 18 11.53 -61.00 -35.96
N LEU A 19 11.14 -61.39 -34.74
CA LEU A 19 10.64 -60.47 -33.72
C LEU A 19 11.72 -59.50 -33.20
N GLU A 20 12.97 -59.94 -33.11
CA GLU A 20 14.09 -59.06 -32.74
C GLU A 20 14.49 -58.13 -33.90
N GLN A 21 14.37 -58.60 -35.15
CA GLN A 21 14.57 -57.76 -36.32
C GLN A 21 13.52 -56.64 -36.40
N ASP A 22 12.24 -56.98 -36.19
CA ASP A 22 11.15 -56.00 -36.19
C ASP A 22 11.34 -54.95 -35.08
N LYS A 23 11.79 -55.36 -33.88
CA LYS A 23 12.14 -54.43 -32.80
C LYS A 23 13.25 -53.47 -33.19
N ILE A 24 14.33 -53.95 -33.80
CA ILE A 24 15.45 -53.09 -34.24
C ILE A 24 14.98 -52.09 -35.30
N VAL A 25 14.11 -52.52 -36.23
CA VAL A 25 13.54 -51.63 -37.24
C VAL A 25 12.62 -50.58 -36.60
N ALA A 26 11.85 -50.95 -35.57
CA ALA A 26 11.02 -50.02 -34.82
C ALA A 26 11.87 -48.99 -34.05
N GLU A 27 12.86 -49.45 -33.28
CA GLU A 27 13.80 -48.59 -32.53
C GLU A 27 14.55 -47.65 -33.47
N TYR A 28 15.02 -48.15 -34.62
CA TYR A 28 15.64 -47.30 -35.64
C TYR A 28 14.72 -46.17 -36.11
N LYS A 29 13.43 -46.46 -36.34
CA LYS A 29 12.46 -45.44 -36.76
C LYS A 29 12.19 -44.42 -35.66
N GLU A 30 12.09 -44.86 -34.40
CA GLU A 30 11.90 -43.99 -33.24
C GLU A 30 13.10 -43.04 -33.08
N VAL A 31 14.32 -43.58 -33.09
CA VAL A 31 15.56 -42.78 -33.00
C VAL A 31 15.67 -41.79 -34.16
N MET A 32 15.33 -42.19 -35.38
CA MET A 32 15.35 -41.28 -36.52
C MET A 32 14.33 -40.14 -36.37
N ALA A 33 13.15 -40.42 -35.81
CA ALA A 33 12.13 -39.41 -35.53
C ALA A 33 12.57 -38.43 -34.42
N GLU A 34 13.22 -38.92 -33.36
CA GLU A 34 13.81 -38.07 -32.32
C GLU A 34 14.90 -37.16 -32.88
N ILE A 35 15.79 -37.69 -33.73
CA ILE A 35 16.84 -36.90 -34.38
C ILE A 35 16.21 -35.78 -35.23
N GLU A 36 15.17 -36.08 -36.00
CA GLU A 36 14.46 -35.09 -36.80
C GLU A 36 13.86 -33.99 -35.92
N ASP A 37 13.21 -34.34 -34.81
CA ASP A 37 12.63 -33.37 -33.89
C ASP A 37 13.72 -32.49 -33.22
N PHE A 38 14.81 -33.09 -32.74
CA PHE A 38 15.92 -32.35 -32.15
C PHE A 38 16.59 -31.41 -33.16
N LEU A 39 16.77 -31.83 -34.41
CA LEU A 39 17.29 -30.96 -35.46
C LEU A 39 16.33 -29.81 -35.75
N ASP A 40 15.01 -30.04 -35.75
CA ASP A 40 14.02 -28.98 -35.95
C ASP A 40 14.00 -27.98 -34.78
N ILE A 41 14.18 -28.44 -33.54
CA ILE A 41 14.35 -27.58 -32.35
C ILE A 41 15.62 -26.73 -32.49
N LEU A 42 16.76 -27.34 -32.86
CA LEU A 42 18.03 -26.63 -33.02
C LEU A 42 18.00 -25.62 -34.18
N ALA A 43 17.25 -25.91 -35.25
CA ALA A 43 17.13 -25.05 -36.41
C ALA A 43 16.19 -23.86 -36.19
N LYS A 44 15.20 -23.96 -35.30
CA LYS A 44 14.15 -22.96 -35.08
C LYS A 44 14.19 -22.39 -33.66
N PRO A 45 14.82 -21.22 -33.43
CA PRO A 45 14.86 -20.56 -32.13
C PRO A 45 13.48 -20.26 -31.52
N GLU A 46 12.46 -20.08 -32.34
CA GLU A 46 11.07 -19.91 -31.90
C GLU A 46 10.55 -21.15 -31.16
N ARG A 47 10.86 -22.36 -31.65
CA ARG A 47 10.49 -23.62 -30.97
C ARG A 47 11.13 -23.72 -29.59
N VAL A 48 12.40 -23.35 -29.48
CA VAL A 48 13.11 -23.33 -28.19
C VAL A 48 12.40 -22.40 -27.20
N SER A 49 11.97 -21.23 -27.68
CA SER A 49 11.27 -20.25 -26.84
C SER A 49 9.91 -20.75 -26.36
N VAL A 50 9.18 -21.49 -27.21
CA VAL A 50 7.92 -22.16 -26.84
C VAL A 50 8.17 -23.22 -25.77
N ILE A 51 9.15 -24.11 -25.98
CA ILE A 51 9.52 -25.15 -25.01
C ILE A 51 9.88 -24.54 -23.65
N ILE A 52 10.72 -23.50 -23.64
CA ILE A 52 11.08 -22.79 -22.40
C ILE A 52 9.84 -22.19 -21.73
N GLY A 53 8.95 -21.56 -22.50
CA GLY A 53 7.72 -20.97 -21.97
C GLY A 53 6.80 -22.00 -21.33
N ASP A 54 6.63 -23.14 -21.97
CA ASP A 54 5.80 -24.25 -21.50
C ASP A 54 6.40 -24.87 -20.23
N GLU A 55 7.70 -25.16 -20.22
CA GLU A 55 8.41 -25.70 -19.05
C GLU A 55 8.35 -24.75 -17.84
N LEU A 56 8.59 -23.45 -18.04
CA LEU A 56 8.45 -22.44 -16.98
C LEU A 56 7.00 -22.34 -16.49
N GLY A 57 6.03 -22.52 -17.39
CA GLY A 57 4.62 -22.61 -17.06
C GLY A 57 4.31 -23.80 -16.14
N HIS A 58 4.83 -24.98 -16.47
CA HIS A 58 4.70 -26.19 -15.66
C HIS A 58 5.31 -26.01 -14.27
N VAL A 59 6.54 -25.48 -14.18
CA VAL A 59 7.21 -25.20 -12.90
C VAL A 59 6.38 -24.21 -12.05
N LYS A 60 5.84 -23.16 -12.67
CA LYS A 60 4.98 -22.20 -11.98
C LYS A 60 3.70 -22.84 -11.45
N GLN A 61 3.08 -23.76 -12.21
CA GLN A 61 1.88 -24.47 -11.76
C GLN A 61 2.17 -25.43 -10.60
N GLU A 62 3.27 -26.17 -10.68
CA GLU A 62 3.65 -27.15 -9.67
C GLU A 62 4.11 -26.49 -8.36
N PHE A 63 4.84 -25.37 -8.43
CA PHE A 63 5.48 -24.77 -7.26
C PHE A 63 5.00 -23.36 -6.89
N GLY A 64 4.33 -22.63 -7.79
CA GLY A 64 4.06 -21.20 -7.62
C GLY A 64 3.03 -20.86 -6.55
N GLN A 65 2.05 -21.74 -6.29
CA GLN A 65 1.02 -21.52 -5.27
C GLN A 65 1.30 -22.26 -3.94
N THR A 66 2.40 -22.99 -3.86
CA THR A 66 2.82 -23.66 -2.63
C THR A 66 3.15 -22.62 -1.56
N LYS A 67 3.00 -22.97 -0.28
CA LYS A 67 3.35 -22.10 0.87
C LYS A 67 4.75 -21.46 0.77
N LEU A 68 5.69 -22.11 0.08
CA LEU A 68 7.04 -21.62 -0.22
C LEU A 68 7.08 -20.62 -1.40
N GLY A 69 6.26 -20.83 -2.44
CA GLY A 69 6.25 -20.01 -3.66
C GLY A 69 5.33 -18.80 -3.57
N ALA A 70 4.29 -18.86 -2.74
CA ALA A 70 3.36 -17.75 -2.54
C ALA A 70 4.06 -16.56 -1.86
N ARG A 71 3.78 -15.36 -2.35
CA ARG A 71 4.27 -14.12 -1.73
C ARG A 71 3.73 -14.00 -0.30
N ARG A 72 4.64 -14.01 0.68
CA ARG A 72 4.30 -13.90 2.11
C ARG A 72 4.10 -12.46 2.58
N SER A 73 4.70 -11.48 1.90
CA SER A 73 4.67 -10.08 2.27
C SER A 73 3.54 -9.33 1.58
N LEU A 74 2.92 -8.41 2.32
CA LEU A 74 2.02 -7.39 1.79
C LEU A 74 2.85 -6.14 1.44
N VAL A 75 2.52 -5.47 0.33
CA VAL A 75 3.06 -4.14 0.03
C VAL A 75 1.97 -3.13 0.33
N GLU A 76 2.24 -2.26 1.28
CA GLU A 76 1.42 -1.07 1.53
C GLU A 76 1.95 0.08 0.69
N HIS A 77 1.08 0.62 -0.17
CA HIS A 77 1.44 1.69 -1.11
C HIS A 77 1.37 3.09 -0.49
N SER A 78 0.75 3.24 0.68
CA SER A 78 0.72 4.48 1.44
C SER A 78 0.77 4.15 2.93
N SER A 79 1.76 4.70 3.65
CA SER A 79 1.89 4.53 5.09
C SER A 79 1.39 5.74 5.89
N PHE A 80 0.78 6.73 5.21
CA PHE A 80 0.36 7.99 5.80
C PHE A 80 -0.90 8.54 5.13
N ASP A 81 -2.07 8.24 5.71
CA ASP A 81 -3.21 9.15 5.59
C ASP A 81 -2.95 10.30 6.59
N LEU A 82 -2.15 11.29 6.17
CA LEU A 82 -1.95 12.50 6.96
C LEU A 82 -3.27 13.28 6.98
N SER A 83 -3.90 13.35 8.14
CA SER A 83 -5.03 14.23 8.37
C SER A 83 -4.54 15.67 8.54
N THR A 84 -5.39 16.66 8.26
CA THR A 84 -5.05 18.07 8.50
C THR A 84 -4.72 18.34 9.96
N GLU A 85 -5.27 17.55 10.89
CA GLU A 85 -4.99 17.60 12.32
C GLU A 85 -3.51 17.27 12.61
N ASP A 86 -2.91 16.30 11.89
CA ASP A 86 -1.50 15.90 12.10
C ASP A 86 -0.49 17.01 11.74
N LEU A 87 -0.91 18.02 10.99
CA LEU A 87 -0.09 19.17 10.62
C LEU A 87 -0.15 20.32 11.65
N ILE A 88 -1.06 20.23 12.62
CA ILE A 88 -1.30 21.27 13.62
C ILE A 88 -0.52 20.93 14.87
N THR A 89 0.19 21.90 15.45
CA THR A 89 0.98 21.66 16.66
C THR A 89 0.11 21.70 17.93
N PRO A 90 0.19 20.69 18.81
CA PRO A 90 -0.49 20.72 20.10
C PRO A 90 -0.05 21.92 20.93
N THR A 91 -0.96 22.86 21.17
CA THR A 91 -0.70 24.08 21.95
C THR A 91 -1.90 24.44 22.81
N ASP A 92 -1.64 25.05 23.97
CA ASP A 92 -2.67 25.51 24.89
C ASP A 92 -3.25 26.84 24.42
N MET A 93 -4.56 26.83 24.21
CA MET A 93 -5.34 27.95 23.70
C MET A 93 -6.32 28.43 24.77
N VAL A 94 -6.51 29.74 24.83
CA VAL A 94 -7.61 30.35 25.58
C VAL A 94 -8.78 30.51 24.62
N VAL A 95 -9.86 29.78 24.89
CA VAL A 95 -11.11 29.88 24.13
C VAL A 95 -12.05 30.81 24.89
N THR A 96 -12.57 31.81 24.19
CA THR A 96 -13.51 32.79 24.72
C THR A 96 -14.81 32.74 23.92
N LEU A 97 -15.92 32.61 24.64
CA LEU A 97 -17.28 32.73 24.13
C LEU A 97 -17.92 34.00 24.71
N SER A 98 -18.41 34.86 23.84
CA SER A 98 -19.12 36.07 24.22
C SER A 98 -20.62 35.84 24.40
N HIS A 99 -21.28 36.76 25.09
CA HIS A 99 -22.73 36.69 25.31
C HIS A 99 -23.53 36.76 24.00
N SER A 100 -23.04 37.53 23.02
CA SER A 100 -23.68 37.61 21.69
C SER A 100 -23.39 36.40 20.78
N GLY A 101 -22.62 35.42 21.27
CA GLY A 101 -22.37 34.15 20.59
C GLY A 101 -21.10 34.12 19.72
N TYR A 102 -20.20 35.10 19.85
CA TYR A 102 -18.90 35.04 19.18
C TYR A 102 -17.95 34.12 19.93
N ILE A 103 -17.35 33.18 19.22
CA ILE A 103 -16.30 32.29 19.72
C ILE A 103 -14.98 32.60 19.03
N LYS A 104 -13.91 32.71 19.81
CA LYS A 104 -12.55 32.82 19.30
C LYS A 104 -11.56 32.09 20.19
N SER A 105 -10.46 31.63 19.60
CA SER A 105 -9.31 31.07 20.31
C SER A 105 -8.09 31.96 20.12
N GLN A 106 -7.23 32.00 21.12
CA GLN A 106 -5.93 32.70 21.05
C GLN A 106 -4.90 31.93 21.89
N PRO A 107 -3.61 31.94 21.52
CA PRO A 107 -2.58 31.27 22.30
C PRO A 107 -2.52 31.79 23.74
N LEU A 108 -2.32 30.91 24.72
CA LEU A 108 -2.25 31.27 26.14
C LEU A 108 -1.22 32.38 26.43
N GLY A 109 -0.09 32.38 25.74
CA GLY A 109 0.96 33.40 25.88
C GLY A 109 0.56 34.77 25.35
N GLU A 110 -0.41 34.85 24.43
CA GLU A 110 -0.90 36.13 23.91
C GLU A 110 -2.04 36.71 24.74
N TYR A 111 -2.75 35.86 25.48
CA TYR A 111 -3.84 36.28 26.34
C TYR A 111 -3.32 36.99 27.59
N ARG A 112 -3.66 38.29 27.73
CA ARG A 112 -3.35 39.07 28.93
C ARG A 112 -4.65 39.49 29.61
N ALA A 113 -4.87 39.00 30.82
CA ALA A 113 -6.00 39.42 31.64
C ALA A 113 -5.94 40.95 31.88
N GLN A 114 -6.92 41.67 31.36
CA GLN A 114 -7.08 43.09 31.61
C GLN A 114 -7.77 43.27 32.98
N LYS A 115 -7.04 43.76 33.99
CA LYS A 115 -7.59 44.00 35.35
C LYS A 115 -8.54 45.21 35.37
N ARG A 116 -9.45 45.25 36.36
CA ARG A 116 -10.31 46.43 36.65
C ARG A 116 -9.43 47.68 36.84
N GLY A 117 -9.67 48.71 36.01
CA GLY A 117 -9.02 50.03 36.12
C GLY A 117 -8.13 50.44 34.93
N GLY A 118 -7.92 49.59 33.93
CA GLY A 118 -7.20 49.98 32.71
C GLY A 118 -8.09 50.77 31.74
N ARG A 119 -7.96 52.10 31.68
CA ARG A 119 -8.53 52.91 30.59
C ARG A 119 -7.94 52.45 29.26
N GLY A 120 -8.80 51.97 28.37
CA GLY A 120 -8.44 51.33 27.11
C GLY A 120 -7.71 52.27 26.14
N LYS A 121 -6.72 51.72 25.44
CA LYS A 121 -6.31 52.26 24.14
C LYS A 121 -7.47 52.01 23.18
N GLN A 122 -8.02 53.08 22.62
CA GLN A 122 -9.05 53.02 21.59
C GLN A 122 -8.57 52.16 20.41
N ALA A 123 -9.26 51.06 20.19
CA ALA A 123 -9.28 50.35 18.92
C ALA A 123 -10.76 50.21 18.53
N THR A 124 -11.17 51.12 17.65
CA THR A 124 -12.20 51.01 16.62
C THR A 124 -13.48 50.20 16.91
N ALA A 125 -14.61 50.93 16.96
CA ALA A 125 -15.99 50.51 16.71
C ALA A 125 -16.44 49.20 17.37
N THR A 126 -16.63 49.23 18.69
CA THR A 126 -17.39 48.22 19.42
C THR A 126 -18.81 48.14 18.83
N LYS A 127 -19.15 46.98 18.29
CA LYS A 127 -20.52 46.48 18.37
C LYS A 127 -20.85 46.44 19.87
N GLU A 128 -21.94 47.11 20.24
CA GLU A 128 -22.33 47.49 21.59
C GLU A 128 -22.25 46.31 22.60
N ASP A 129 -21.65 46.56 23.77
CA ASP A 129 -21.77 45.79 25.03
C ASP A 129 -21.68 44.24 24.97
N ASP A 130 -20.79 43.67 24.17
CA ASP A 130 -20.52 42.22 24.23
C ASP A 130 -19.44 41.87 25.27
N TRP A 131 -19.82 41.16 26.33
CA TRP A 131 -18.89 40.66 27.37
C TRP A 131 -18.61 39.16 27.21
N VAL A 132 -17.53 38.70 27.84
CA VAL A 132 -17.16 37.28 27.86
C VAL A 132 -18.09 36.52 28.82
N ASP A 133 -18.83 35.56 28.29
CA ASP A 133 -19.74 34.69 29.04
C ASP A 133 -19.00 33.45 29.57
N GLN A 134 -18.19 32.82 28.72
CA GLN A 134 -17.37 31.66 29.09
C GLN A 134 -15.92 31.84 28.64
N LEU A 135 -15.01 31.41 29.51
CA LEU A 135 -13.58 31.38 29.24
C LEU A 135 -13.00 30.09 29.81
N PHE A 136 -12.28 29.34 28.97
CA PHE A 136 -11.60 28.13 29.38
C PHE A 136 -10.29 27.95 28.60
N ILE A 137 -9.41 27.11 29.14
CA ILE A 137 -8.16 26.71 28.51
C ILE A 137 -8.36 25.31 27.95
N ALA A 138 -7.98 25.09 26.70
CA ALA A 138 -8.05 23.80 26.04
C ALA A 138 -6.88 23.66 25.05
N ASN A 139 -6.46 22.43 24.77
CA ASN A 139 -5.47 22.19 23.74
C ASN A 139 -6.10 22.30 22.35
N THR A 140 -5.35 22.75 21.34
CA THR A 140 -5.74 22.70 19.92
C THR A 140 -6.43 21.40 19.45
N HIS A 141 -6.01 20.24 20.00
CA HIS A 141 -6.53 18.93 19.62
C HIS A 141 -7.71 18.45 20.46
N ASP A 142 -8.13 19.23 21.47
CA ASP A 142 -9.31 18.90 22.28
C ASP A 142 -10.60 19.18 21.51
N TYR A 143 -11.67 18.50 21.92
CA TYR A 143 -13.02 18.74 21.41
C TYR A 143 -13.78 19.71 22.29
N ILE A 144 -14.39 20.72 21.67
CA ILE A 144 -15.39 21.58 22.29
C ILE A 144 -16.76 20.96 22.05
N LEU A 145 -17.49 20.69 23.13
CA LEU A 145 -18.83 20.12 23.09
C LEU A 145 -19.89 21.21 23.34
N CYS A 146 -20.66 21.55 22.31
CA CYS A 146 -21.69 22.58 22.35
C CYS A 146 -23.08 21.94 22.49
N PHE A 147 -23.67 22.09 23.68
CA PHE A 147 -25.02 21.59 23.97
C PHE A 147 -26.07 22.65 23.64
N SER A 148 -27.03 22.32 22.78
CA SER A 148 -28.14 23.22 22.43
C SER A 148 -29.37 23.01 23.30
N ASN A 149 -30.20 24.05 23.43
CA ASN A 149 -31.48 24.01 24.12
C ASN A 149 -32.53 23.08 23.47
N ARG A 150 -32.27 22.56 22.26
CA ARG A 150 -33.09 21.56 21.57
C ARG A 150 -32.61 20.12 21.82
N GLY A 151 -31.69 19.92 22.76
CA GLY A 151 -31.13 18.60 23.07
C GLY A 151 -30.19 18.05 21.99
N ARG A 152 -29.66 18.89 21.11
CA ARG A 152 -28.65 18.51 20.11
C ARG A 152 -27.25 18.85 20.62
N LEU A 153 -26.30 17.96 20.37
CA LEU A 153 -24.88 18.15 20.62
C LEU A 153 -24.17 18.46 19.30
N TYR A 154 -23.32 19.48 19.31
CA TYR A 154 -22.35 19.76 18.26
C TYR A 154 -20.95 19.64 18.85
N TRP A 155 -20.00 19.18 18.07
CA TRP A 155 -18.59 19.16 18.48
C TRP A 155 -17.73 19.75 17.37
N LEU A 156 -16.65 20.40 17.78
CA LEU A 156 -15.61 20.92 16.91
C LEU A 156 -14.26 20.84 17.63
N LYS A 157 -13.17 20.76 16.88
CA LYS A 157 -11.83 20.83 17.46
C LYS A 157 -11.48 22.27 17.81
N VAL A 158 -10.66 22.47 18.84
CA VAL A 158 -10.22 23.82 19.22
C VAL A 158 -9.47 24.52 18.09
N TRP A 159 -8.70 23.79 17.26
CA TRP A 159 -8.00 24.37 16.11
C TRP A 159 -8.93 24.88 14.99
N GLU A 160 -10.18 24.39 14.92
CA GLU A 160 -11.19 24.86 13.97
C GLU A 160 -11.85 26.17 14.41
N VAL A 161 -11.66 26.57 15.67
CA VAL A 161 -12.18 27.84 16.19
C VAL A 161 -11.44 29.01 15.52
N PRO A 162 -12.14 30.08 15.13
CA PRO A 162 -11.50 31.26 14.57
C PRO A 162 -10.40 31.81 15.50
N GLN A 163 -9.19 31.92 14.97
CA GLN A 163 -8.06 32.50 15.69
C GLN A 163 -8.24 34.02 15.78
N GLY A 164 -8.42 34.53 16.99
CA GLY A 164 -8.55 35.95 17.24
C GLY A 164 -7.19 36.63 17.32
N SER A 165 -7.02 37.76 16.62
CA SER A 165 -5.90 38.66 16.88
C SER A 165 -6.27 39.63 18.01
N ARG A 166 -5.27 40.32 18.58
CA ARG A 166 -5.45 41.31 19.66
C ARG A 166 -6.38 42.51 19.35
N GLY A 167 -7.05 42.54 18.19
CA GLY A 167 -7.98 43.60 17.78
C GLY A 167 -9.21 43.12 16.98
N SER A 168 -9.55 41.83 17.02
CA SER A 168 -10.74 41.25 16.36
C SER A 168 -11.72 40.63 17.35
#